data_AF-A0A5Q0BEJ5-F1
#
_entry.id   AF-A0A5Q0BEJ5-F1
#
_cell.length_a   1.000
_cell.length_b   1.000
_cell.length_c   1.000
_cell.angle_alpha   90.00
_cell.angle_beta   90.00
_cell.angle_gamma   90.00
#
_symmetry.space_group_name_H-M   'P 1'
#
loop_
_entity.id
_entity.type
_entity.pdbx_description
1 polymer ?
#
loop_
_entity_poly.entity_id
_entity_poly.type
_entity_poly.pdbx_seq_one_letter_code
_entity_poly.pdbx_strand_id
1 'polypeptide(L)' 'MHLLLDTGPWVALHCRGDSYHEWAKAQFAMYAGPFLTCEAVVAAYLFSAGTRRF' A
#
# COMPACT_ATOMS: atom_id res chain seq x y z
N MET A 1 -16.46 -3.75 -10.60
CA MET A 1 -15.19 -4.43 -10.25
C MET A 1 -14.69 -3.83 -8.96
N HIS A 2 -14.39 -4.63 -7.94
CA HIS A 2 -13.82 -4.14 -6.68
C HIS A 2 -12.37 -4.62 -6.59
N LEU A 3 -11.46 -3.72 -6.20
CA LEU A 3 -10.05 -4.04 -6.03
C LEU A 3 -9.72 -4.03 -4.55
N LEU A 4 -9.17 -5.14 -4.06
CA LEU A 4 -8.76 -5.27 -2.67
C LEU A 4 -7.34 -4.73 -2.50
N LEU A 5 -7.14 -3.85 -1.54
CA LEU A 5 -5.83 -3.35 -1.15
C LEU A 5 -5.28 -4.19 -0.01
N ASP A 6 -4.08 -4.72 -0.24
CA ASP A 6 -3.25 -5.40 0.75
C ASP A 6 -2.18 -4.45 1.34
N THR A 7 -1.60 -4.86 2.46
CA THR A 7 -0.61 -4.10 3.22
C THR A 7 0.66 -3.86 2.40
N GLY A 8 1.16 -4.88 1.69
CA GLY A 8 2.43 -4.80 0.96
C GLY A 8 2.47 -3.66 -0.07
N PRO A 9 1.55 -3.64 -1.05
CA PRO A 9 1.47 -2.54 -2.01
C PRO A 9 1.23 -1.17 -1.36
N TRP A 10 0.48 -1.11 -0.25
CA TRP A 10 0.25 0.13 0.47
C TRP A 10 1.53 0.69 1.13
N VAL A 11 2.31 -0.18 1.77
CA VAL A 11 3.63 0.11 2.33
C VAL A 11 4.60 0.54 1.25
N ALA A 12 4.72 -0.23 0.17
CA ALA A 12 5.63 0.07 -0.94
C ALA A 12 5.30 1.41 -1.61
N LEU A 13 4.02 1.77 -1.72
CA LEU A 13 3.61 3.08 -2.25
C LEU A 13 4.12 4.25 -1.41
N HIS A 14 4.18 4.11 -0.07
CA HIS A 14 4.56 5.21 0.83
C HIS A 14 6.03 5.18 1.24
N CYS A 15 6.71 4.03 1.14
CA CYS A 15 8.11 3.88 1.45
C CYS A 15 8.99 4.12 0.21
N ARG A 16 9.64 5.28 0.12
CA ARG A 16 10.52 5.57 -1.04
C ARG A 16 11.72 4.62 -1.17
N GLY A 17 12.18 4.07 -0.06
CA GLY A 17 13.28 3.11 -0.02
C GLY A 17 12.87 1.66 -0.30
N ASP A 18 11.59 1.38 -0.52
CA ASP A 18 11.13 0.03 -0.83
C ASP A 18 11.47 -0.34 -2.28
N SER A 19 12.01 -1.54 -2.48
CA SER A 19 12.39 -2.03 -3.81
C SER A 19 11.22 -2.10 -4.79
N TYR A 20 9.98 -2.12 -4.30
CA TYR A 20 8.76 -2.15 -5.11
C TYR A 20 8.07 -0.78 -5.23
N HIS A 21 8.69 0.32 -4.79
CA HIS A 21 8.06 1.64 -4.78
C HIS A 21 7.53 2.07 -6.16
N GLU A 22 8.36 1.95 -7.21
CA GLU A 22 7.95 2.33 -8.57
C GLU A 22 6.89 1.38 -9.15
N TRP A 23 6.97 0.10 -8.82
CA TRP A 23 5.92 -0.85 -9.19
C TRP A 23 4.59 -0.49 -8.54
N ALA A 24 4.59 -0.17 -7.24
CA ALA A 24 3.39 0.22 -6.51
C ALA A 24 2.78 1.49 -7.10
N LYS A 25 3.59 2.53 -7.37
CA LYS A 25 3.11 3.75 -8.05
C LYS A 25 2.43 3.43 -9.38
N ALA A 26 3.03 2.58 -10.22
CA ALA A 26 2.44 2.18 -11.48
C ALA A 26 1.11 1.43 -11.28
N GLN A 27 1.02 0.51 -10.30
CA GLN A 27 -0.23 -0.19 -9.99
C GLN A 27 -1.34 0.78 -9.56
N PHE A 28 -1.06 1.68 -8.63
CA PHE A 28 -2.07 2.62 -8.13
C PHE A 28 -2.50 3.62 -9.21
N ALA A 29 -1.60 4.02 -10.12
CA ALA A 29 -1.95 4.90 -11.24
C ALA A 29 -2.89 4.23 -12.28
N MET A 30 -2.92 2.90 -12.37
CA MET A 30 -3.80 2.18 -13.29
C MET A 30 -5.27 2.13 -12.83
N TYR A 31 -5.57 2.44 -11.57
CA TYR A 31 -6.91 2.31 -11.01
C TYR A 31 -7.40 3.64 -10.42
N ALA A 32 -8.44 4.21 -11.03
CA ALA A 32 -9.05 5.47 -10.59
C ALA A 32 -10.13 5.29 -9.50
N GLY A 33 -10.52 4.06 -9.19
CA GLY A 33 -11.58 3.75 -8.22
C GLY A 33 -11.07 3.58 -6.79
N PRO A 34 -11.98 3.62 -5.79
CA PRO A 34 -11.60 3.36 -4.40
C PRO A 34 -11.13 1.91 -4.24
N PHE A 35 -10.10 1.74 -3.43
CA PHE A 35 -9.70 0.42 -2.96
C PHE A 35 -10.58 -0.02 -1.79
N LEU A 36 -10.95 -1.30 -1.77
CA LEU A 36 -11.53 -1.91 -0.59
C LEU A 36 -10.41 -2.51 0.27
N THR A 37 -10.48 -2.35 1.57
CA THR A 37 -9.52 -2.94 2.50
C THR A 37 -10.23 -3.34 3.80
N CYS A 38 -9.51 -3.89 4.75
CA CYS A 38 -10.04 -4.28 6.06
C CYS A 38 -9.17 -3.76 7.19
N GLU A 39 -9.70 -3.81 8.41
CA GLU A 39 -9.05 -3.34 9.63
C GLU A 39 -7.71 -4.03 9.87
N ALA A 40 -7.59 -5.32 9.52
CA ALA A 40 -6.34 -6.06 9.66
C ALA A 40 -5.21 -5.50 8.76
N VAL A 41 -5.54 -5.10 7.52
CA VAL A 41 -4.58 -4.49 6.59
C VAL A 41 -4.15 -3.10 7.08
N VAL A 42 -5.11 -2.30 7.57
CA VAL A 42 -4.82 -0.99 8.17
C VAL A 42 -3.90 -1.12 9.39
N ALA A 43 -4.18 -2.06 10.29
CA ALA A 43 -3.37 -2.30 11.47
C ALA A 43 -1.94 -2.72 11.11
N ALA A 44 -1.77 -3.62 10.14
CA ALA A 44 -0.45 -4.05 9.68
C ALA A 44 0.33 -2.92 8.97
N TYR A 45 -0.35 -2.07 8.21
CA TYR A 45 0.25 -0.88 7.59
C TYR A 45 0.77 0.08 8.67
N LEU A 46 -0.04 0.42 9.67
CA LEU A 46 0.35 1.32 10.76
C LEU A 46 1.50 0.74 11.60
N PHE A 47 1.49 -0.56 11.87
CA PHE A 47 2.60 -1.24 12.54
C PHE A 47 3.90 -1.14 11.71
N SER A 48 3.81 -1.35 10.40
CA SER A 48 4.94 -1.20 9.48
C SER A 48 5.44 0.24 9.41
N ALA A 49 4.53 1.22 9.45
CA ALA A 49 4.83 2.65 9.48
C ALA A 49 5.56 3.08 10.76
N GLY A 50 5.21 2.48 11.91
CA GLY A 50 5.89 2.77 13.18
C GLY A 50 7.30 2.18 13.26
N THR A 51 7.57 1.11 12.50
CA THR A 51 8.87 0.41 12.49
C THR A 51 9.80 0.88 11.36
N ARG A 52 9.25 1.49 10.31
CA ARG A 52 10.01 1.98 9.14
C ARG A 52 9.86 3.49 9.01
N ARG A 53 10.97 4.21 8.77
CA ARG A 53 10.89 5.60 8.28
C ARG A 53 10.55 5.56 6.79
N PHE A 54 9.30 5.85 6.46
CA PHE A 54 8.81 5.94 5.08
C PHE A 54 9.42 7.11 4.28
#